data_AF-A0A257J0C5-F1
#
_entry.id   AF-A0A257J0C5-F1
#
_cell.length_a   1.000
_cell.length_b   1.000
_cell.length_c   1.000
_cell.angle_alpha   90.00
_cell.angle_beta   90.00
_cell.angle_gamma   90.00
#
_symmetry.space_group_name_H-M   'P 1'
#
loop_
_entity.id
_entity.type
_entity.pdbx_description
1 polymer ?
#
loop_
_entity_poly.entity_id
_entity_poly.type
_entity_poly.pdbx_seq_one_letter_code
_entity_poly.pdbx_strand_id
1 'polypeptide(L)'
;KATAAQNTVTGGQRQFTEYREQARPANGFYQQWGEGLNNWPRNQMVWTGSEWFDCPTDHVHQATPWNASGQSDSVYCKAFKGTNKRAERDISGKTLLDIVTEIRAYPGTDTAGSYAAWGPDPAVHASALGSTFPAGSKLYYYTSADVVNPEAYNTTSTDLAVPYVAAVAGGVKAECDKVSSTNASRFLVTGDITLEQVIAGATGTPCVYGPTGTPSGETANEWWSNSTLGIGDVSLPYANATGFYVPDTKRLRVSFAAGNVANYWLCLRRASDGSSRNCTAAGSGTYRIETLGDARVLRLAGLPAVAGTLGYTRTWVERGGRVWYGYRNRLTVGQQLRLNKPATDALFAALGLPAPRTGAPLTPDSLLRQYTGYNGAVNNGGVGRFNRSALAFMPNDNSSLVGAWALSGSDVNSQTFFFFADGSYVMTDPQGDTGPSSCGGAGYEKGTVSWDPATRQLNGLSVSIDTNACAGLHDTTQATVNNGFVDLPMTITLSSDGQTASVTYRVTGDVDTLVRLSK
;
A
#
# COMPACT_ATOMS: atom_id res chain seq x y z
N LYS A 1 -15.77 1.28 -3.85
CA LYS A 1 -17.18 1.30 -4.32
C LYS A 1 -18.00 0.85 -3.13
N ALA A 2 -19.02 1.58 -2.67
CA ALA A 2 -19.88 1.05 -1.61
C ALA A 2 -20.96 0.16 -2.25
N THR A 3 -21.05 -1.11 -1.88
CA THR A 3 -22.13 -2.00 -2.31
C THR A 3 -23.48 -1.49 -1.81
N ALA A 4 -24.59 -1.91 -2.43
CA ALA A 4 -25.93 -1.59 -1.94
C ALA A 4 -26.13 -2.02 -0.47
N ALA A 5 -25.52 -3.15 -0.08
CA ALA A 5 -25.47 -3.62 1.30
C ALA A 5 -24.67 -2.68 2.23
N GLN A 6 -23.51 -2.16 1.79
CA GLN A 6 -22.73 -1.19 2.57
C GLN A 6 -23.43 0.17 2.72
N ASN A 7 -24.24 0.57 1.73
CA ASN A 7 -25.10 1.74 1.82
C ASN A 7 -26.32 1.54 2.74
N THR A 8 -26.59 0.31 3.18
CA THR A 8 -27.68 0.01 4.12
C THR A 8 -27.22 0.31 5.54
N VAL A 9 -28.02 1.07 6.29
CA VAL A 9 -27.73 1.39 7.69
C VAL A 9 -27.86 0.11 8.52
N THR A 10 -26.75 -0.37 9.08
CA THR A 10 -26.74 -1.54 9.98
C THR A 10 -26.29 -1.06 11.36
N GLY A 11 -27.10 -1.34 12.39
CA GLY A 11 -26.79 -0.91 13.77
C GLY A 11 -26.69 0.61 13.96
N GLY A 12 -27.43 1.40 13.17
CA GLY A 12 -27.39 2.86 13.23
C GLY A 12 -26.18 3.50 12.52
N GLN A 13 -25.37 2.72 11.82
CA GLN A 13 -24.23 3.21 11.04
C GLN A 13 -24.33 2.79 9.57
N ARG A 14 -23.86 3.68 8.69
CA ARG A 14 -23.54 3.37 7.29
C ARG A 14 -22.13 2.81 7.23
N GLN A 15 -21.90 1.93 6.27
CA GLN A 15 -20.60 1.35 6.01
C GLN A 15 -20.06 1.84 4.67
N PHE A 16 -18.75 2.01 4.56
CA PHE A 16 -18.14 2.33 3.29
C PHE A 16 -16.76 1.69 3.17
N THR A 17 -16.43 1.25 1.97
CA THR A 17 -15.09 0.84 1.58
C THR A 17 -14.50 1.87 0.64
N GLU A 18 -13.18 1.99 0.69
CA GLU A 18 -12.45 2.82 -0.25
C GLU A 18 -12.13 2.05 -1.53
N TYR A 19 -12.25 2.72 -2.68
CA TYR A 19 -11.68 2.25 -3.94
C TYR A 19 -11.02 3.44 -4.62
N ARG A 20 -9.77 3.30 -5.07
CA ARG A 20 -9.10 4.30 -5.93
C ARG A 20 -8.59 3.61 -7.18
N GLU A 21 -8.55 4.30 -8.29
CA GLU A 21 -7.92 3.80 -9.51
C GLU A 21 -7.15 4.94 -10.16
N GLN A 22 -5.93 4.67 -10.58
CA GLN A 22 -5.06 5.61 -11.27
C GLN A 22 -4.52 4.94 -12.53
N ALA A 23 -4.86 5.50 -13.69
CA ALA A 23 -4.19 5.16 -14.94
C ALA A 23 -2.84 5.87 -15.00
N ARG A 24 -1.75 5.14 -15.29
CA ARG A 24 -0.44 5.75 -15.56
C ARG A 24 -0.18 5.79 -17.07
N PRO A 25 0.10 6.98 -17.65
CA PRO A 25 0.16 7.15 -19.10
C PRO A 25 1.32 6.43 -19.80
N ALA A 26 2.39 6.07 -19.08
CA ALA A 26 3.61 5.57 -19.73
C ALA A 26 3.49 4.14 -20.30
N ASN A 27 2.67 3.27 -19.70
CA ASN A 27 2.77 1.82 -19.94
C ASN A 27 1.42 1.09 -20.03
N GLY A 28 0.28 1.79 -20.10
CA GLY A 28 -1.05 1.16 -20.08
C GLY A 28 -1.42 0.45 -18.76
N PHE A 29 -0.60 0.61 -17.71
CA PHE A 29 -0.87 0.05 -16.39
C PHE A 29 -1.88 0.90 -15.61
N TYR A 30 -2.84 0.21 -15.01
CA TYR A 30 -3.84 0.77 -14.08
C TYR A 30 -3.45 0.35 -12.66
N GLN A 31 -3.24 1.32 -11.77
CA GLN A 31 -3.08 1.09 -10.34
C GLN A 31 -4.46 1.15 -9.69
N GLN A 32 -4.80 0.19 -8.84
CA GLN A 32 -6.07 0.19 -8.11
C GLN A 32 -5.77 0.22 -6.60
N TRP A 33 -6.72 0.72 -5.82
CA TRP A 33 -6.77 0.68 -4.36
C TRP A 33 -8.16 0.17 -3.99
N GLY A 34 -8.28 -0.65 -2.95
CA GLY A 34 -9.56 -1.18 -2.48
C GLY A 34 -9.85 -2.58 -3.02
N GLU A 35 -10.50 -2.66 -4.17
CA GLU A 35 -10.90 -3.92 -4.81
C GLU A 35 -10.08 -4.13 -6.09
N GLY A 36 -9.63 -5.35 -6.37
CA GLY A 36 -8.98 -5.71 -7.64
C GLY A 36 -7.51 -6.13 -7.52
N LEU A 37 -7.01 -6.69 -8.62
CA LEU A 37 -5.72 -7.41 -8.70
C LEU A 37 -4.49 -6.50 -8.61
N ASN A 38 -4.66 -5.19 -8.86
CA ASN A 38 -3.58 -4.20 -8.84
C ASN A 38 -3.62 -3.33 -7.58
N ASN A 39 -4.21 -3.87 -6.50
CA ASN A 39 -4.37 -3.18 -5.23
C ASN A 39 -3.02 -2.98 -4.55
N TRP A 40 -2.59 -1.74 -4.38
CA TRP A 40 -1.41 -1.45 -3.56
C TRP A 40 -1.74 -1.74 -2.10
N PRO A 41 -0.93 -2.53 -1.37
CA PRO A 41 -1.18 -2.78 0.04
C PRO A 41 -1.16 -1.46 0.80
N ARG A 42 -2.16 -1.26 1.66
CA ARG A 42 -2.14 -0.15 2.60
C ARG A 42 -1.06 -0.44 3.64
N ASN A 43 0.05 0.24 3.52
CA ASN A 43 1.20 0.11 4.40
C ASN A 43 1.07 1.02 5.64
N GLN A 44 -0.14 1.25 6.17
CA GLN A 44 -0.39 2.27 7.19
C GLN A 44 -0.85 1.66 8.52
N MET A 45 -0.01 1.78 9.54
CA MET A 45 -0.31 1.44 10.93
C MET A 45 -0.85 2.67 11.65
N VAL A 46 -1.95 2.54 12.38
CA VAL A 46 -2.63 3.66 13.05
C VAL A 46 -2.89 3.34 14.51
N TRP A 47 -2.64 4.31 15.38
CA TRP A 47 -2.97 4.19 16.80
C TRP A 47 -4.46 4.46 17.02
N THR A 48 -5.21 3.47 17.48
CA THR A 48 -6.67 3.60 17.70
C THR A 48 -7.02 4.29 19.03
N GLY A 49 -6.02 4.58 19.85
CA GLY A 49 -6.20 4.94 21.26
C GLY A 49 -6.01 3.76 22.23
N SER A 50 -5.98 2.53 21.71
CA SER A 50 -5.80 1.30 22.51
C SER A 50 -4.89 0.24 21.87
N GLU A 51 -4.85 0.19 20.54
CA GLU A 51 -4.03 -0.75 19.77
C GLU A 51 -3.41 -0.07 18.53
N TRP A 52 -2.30 -0.62 18.04
CA TRP A 52 -1.79 -0.30 16.70
C TRP A 52 -2.49 -1.17 15.68
N PHE A 53 -3.43 -0.58 14.96
CA PHE A 53 -4.22 -1.24 13.95
C PHE A 53 -3.53 -1.12 12.58
N ASP A 54 -3.20 -2.27 11.98
CA ASP A 54 -2.89 -2.33 10.55
C ASP A 54 -4.21 -2.21 9.80
N CYS A 55 -4.41 -1.10 9.08
CA CYS A 55 -5.68 -0.89 8.39
C CYS A 55 -5.65 -1.64 7.05
N PRO A 56 -6.36 -2.78 6.91
CA PRO A 56 -6.29 -3.53 5.66
C PRO A 56 -7.02 -2.77 4.55
N THR A 57 -6.66 -3.05 3.31
CA THR A 57 -7.19 -2.28 2.17
C THR A 57 -8.69 -2.52 1.92
N ASP A 58 -9.24 -3.63 2.41
CA ASP A 58 -10.66 -3.99 2.37
C ASP A 58 -11.41 -3.59 3.65
N HIS A 59 -10.77 -2.86 4.57
CA HIS A 59 -11.39 -2.46 5.81
C HIS A 59 -12.69 -1.67 5.57
N VAL A 60 -13.76 -2.16 6.19
CA VAL A 60 -15.06 -1.48 6.16
C VAL A 60 -15.06 -0.35 7.18
N HIS A 61 -15.08 0.88 6.69
CA HIS A 61 -15.17 2.09 7.49
C HIS A 61 -16.62 2.38 7.89
N GLN A 62 -16.78 3.20 8.92
CA GLN A 62 -18.09 3.52 9.50
C GLN A 62 -18.40 5.00 9.36
N ALA A 63 -19.66 5.32 9.12
CA ALA A 63 -20.18 6.68 9.17
C ALA A 63 -21.59 6.71 9.73
N THR A 64 -22.01 7.81 10.34
CA THR A 64 -23.42 7.98 10.71
C THR A 64 -24.28 8.14 9.45
N PRO A 65 -25.59 7.85 9.49
CA PRO A 65 -26.53 8.27 8.46
C PRO A 65 -26.44 9.79 8.23
N TRP A 66 -26.73 10.22 7.00
CA TRP A 66 -26.86 11.65 6.72
C TRP A 66 -28.10 12.18 7.45
N ASN A 67 -27.93 13.20 8.27
CA ASN A 67 -29.06 13.87 8.90
C ASN A 67 -29.78 14.80 7.90
N ALA A 68 -30.91 15.40 8.33
CA ALA A 68 -31.70 16.32 7.51
C ALA A 68 -30.91 17.55 7.01
N SER A 69 -29.85 17.94 7.73
CA SER A 69 -28.95 19.04 7.36
C SER A 69 -27.77 18.58 6.48
N GLY A 70 -27.78 17.31 6.03
CA GLY A 70 -26.73 16.75 5.20
C GLY A 70 -25.41 16.51 5.93
N GLN A 71 -25.41 16.34 7.25
CA GLN A 71 -24.21 16.07 8.04
C GLN A 71 -24.04 14.58 8.34
N SER A 72 -22.79 14.13 8.44
CA SER A 72 -22.41 12.77 8.82
C SER A 72 -21.03 12.76 9.46
N ASP A 73 -20.89 12.04 10.55
CA ASP A 73 -19.59 11.74 11.14
C ASP A 73 -19.05 10.43 10.59
N SER A 74 -17.73 10.29 10.58
CA SER A 74 -17.03 9.15 9.99
C SER A 74 -15.89 8.71 10.89
N VAL A 75 -15.67 7.39 10.93
CA VAL A 75 -14.53 6.73 11.55
C VAL A 75 -13.83 5.90 10.48
N TYR A 76 -12.63 6.33 10.12
CA TYR A 76 -11.80 5.71 9.10
C TYR A 76 -10.61 4.99 9.76
N CYS A 77 -10.35 3.76 9.33
CA CYS A 77 -9.36 2.87 9.93
C CYS A 77 -9.45 2.79 11.47
N LYS A 78 -10.67 2.69 12.02
CA LYS A 78 -10.97 2.72 13.47
C LYS A 78 -10.51 3.97 14.26
N ALA A 79 -9.75 4.88 13.67
CA ALA A 79 -8.97 5.87 14.43
C ALA A 79 -9.14 7.32 13.92
N PHE A 80 -9.13 7.53 12.60
CA PHE A 80 -9.36 8.84 12.02
C PHE A 80 -10.82 9.21 12.16
N LYS A 81 -11.11 10.35 12.78
CA LYS A 81 -12.48 10.84 12.96
C LYS A 81 -12.65 12.11 12.15
N GLY A 82 -13.70 12.17 11.36
CA GLY A 82 -14.03 13.34 10.56
C GLY A 82 -15.53 13.62 10.55
N THR A 83 -15.90 14.88 10.43
CA THR A 83 -17.28 15.30 10.19
C THR A 83 -17.41 15.77 8.75
N ASN A 84 -18.52 15.43 8.12
CA ASN A 84 -18.78 15.71 6.72
C ASN A 84 -20.12 16.42 6.61
N LYS A 85 -20.19 17.41 5.72
CA LYS A 85 -21.42 18.07 5.29
C LYS A 85 -21.55 17.92 3.79
N ARG A 86 -22.74 17.61 3.31
CA ARG A 86 -23.05 17.58 1.88
C ARG A 86 -24.26 18.46 1.56
N ALA A 87 -24.16 19.18 0.45
CA ALA A 87 -25.32 19.73 -0.25
C ALA A 87 -25.48 18.99 -1.58
N GLU A 88 -26.72 18.70 -1.94
CA GLU A 88 -27.07 18.01 -3.18
C GLU A 88 -27.77 18.99 -4.12
N ARG A 89 -27.41 18.94 -5.40
CA ARG A 89 -28.11 19.65 -6.47
C ARG A 89 -28.47 18.69 -7.59
N ASP A 90 -29.74 18.69 -7.97
CA ASP A 90 -30.20 18.01 -9.18
C ASP A 90 -29.69 18.77 -10.41
N ILE A 91 -29.04 18.03 -11.31
CA ILE A 91 -28.48 18.54 -12.57
C ILE A 91 -29.08 17.82 -13.79
N SER A 92 -30.13 17.03 -13.60
CA SER A 92 -30.85 16.34 -14.66
C SER A 92 -31.30 17.33 -15.74
N GLY A 93 -31.06 16.99 -17.01
CA GLY A 93 -31.41 17.83 -18.16
C GLY A 93 -30.51 19.06 -18.37
N LYS A 94 -29.54 19.34 -17.48
CA LYS A 94 -28.50 20.36 -17.74
C LYS A 94 -27.49 19.82 -18.75
N THR A 95 -26.87 20.70 -19.53
CA THR A 95 -25.82 20.27 -20.46
C THR A 95 -24.58 19.82 -19.69
N LEU A 96 -23.85 18.85 -20.26
CA LEU A 96 -22.57 18.42 -19.70
C LEU A 96 -21.60 19.61 -19.64
N LEU A 97 -21.58 20.43 -20.69
CA LEU A 97 -20.75 21.62 -20.80
C LEU A 97 -20.97 22.61 -19.67
N ASP A 98 -22.22 22.92 -19.32
CA ASP A 98 -22.54 23.89 -18.27
C ASP A 98 -22.02 23.44 -16.90
N ILE A 99 -22.23 22.16 -16.55
CA ILE A 99 -21.81 21.65 -15.24
C ILE A 99 -20.29 21.48 -15.17
N VAL A 100 -19.62 21.06 -16.24
CA VAL A 100 -18.15 21.04 -16.27
C VAL A 100 -17.60 22.45 -16.09
N THR A 101 -18.18 23.44 -16.78
CA THR A 101 -17.79 24.85 -16.66
C THR A 101 -18.03 25.37 -15.24
N GLU A 102 -19.16 25.04 -14.64
CA GLU A 102 -19.48 25.38 -13.25
C GLU A 102 -18.48 24.78 -12.27
N ILE A 103 -18.17 23.48 -12.40
CA ILE A 103 -17.19 22.82 -11.53
C ILE A 103 -15.84 23.50 -11.67
N ARG A 104 -15.40 23.83 -12.89
CA ARG A 104 -14.12 24.51 -13.13
C ARG A 104 -14.08 25.95 -12.63
N ALA A 105 -15.24 26.60 -12.52
CA ALA A 105 -15.36 27.93 -11.93
C ALA A 105 -15.41 27.90 -10.38
N TYR A 106 -15.50 26.72 -9.75
CA TYR A 106 -15.51 26.62 -8.30
C TYR A 106 -14.17 27.09 -7.71
N PRO A 107 -14.16 28.06 -6.77
CA PRO A 107 -12.93 28.72 -6.32
C PRO A 107 -12.08 27.85 -5.37
N GLY A 108 -12.60 26.70 -4.93
CA GLY A 108 -11.90 25.81 -4.00
C GLY A 108 -10.82 24.95 -4.65
N THR A 109 -10.19 24.15 -3.81
CA THR A 109 -9.23 23.11 -4.21
C THR A 109 -9.62 21.80 -3.54
N ASP A 110 -9.25 20.68 -4.15
CA ASP A 110 -9.24 19.38 -3.50
C ASP A 110 -7.82 18.80 -3.46
N THR A 111 -7.69 17.53 -3.11
CA THR A 111 -6.39 16.83 -3.04
C THR A 111 -5.70 16.68 -4.39
N ALA A 112 -6.43 16.82 -5.51
CA ALA A 112 -5.89 16.81 -6.86
C ALA A 112 -5.50 18.22 -7.35
N GLY A 113 -5.94 19.27 -6.65
CA GLY A 113 -5.54 20.66 -6.90
C GLY A 113 -6.73 21.60 -7.10
N SER A 114 -6.50 22.66 -7.87
CA SER A 114 -7.55 23.62 -8.21
C SER A 114 -8.61 23.02 -9.12
N TYR A 115 -9.88 23.31 -8.82
CA TYR A 115 -10.98 22.91 -9.69
C TYR A 115 -10.90 23.56 -11.09
N ALA A 116 -10.15 24.66 -11.28
CA ALA A 116 -9.91 25.24 -12.59
C ALA A 116 -9.31 24.27 -13.61
N ALA A 117 -8.60 23.23 -13.14
CA ALA A 117 -8.03 22.15 -13.94
C ALA A 117 -8.84 20.84 -13.88
N TRP A 118 -10.05 20.87 -13.31
CA TRP A 118 -10.88 19.69 -13.13
C TRP A 118 -11.52 19.24 -14.45
N GLY A 119 -11.48 17.93 -14.70
CA GLY A 119 -12.18 17.30 -15.82
C GLY A 119 -11.71 17.74 -17.21
N PRO A 120 -12.51 17.49 -18.27
CA PRO A 120 -12.18 17.91 -19.63
C PRO A 120 -12.14 19.44 -19.73
N ASP A 121 -11.29 19.96 -20.61
CA ASP A 121 -11.33 21.39 -20.99
C ASP A 121 -12.59 21.69 -21.81
N PRO A 122 -13.51 22.53 -21.31
CA PRO A 122 -14.73 22.91 -22.02
C PRO A 122 -14.48 23.49 -23.41
N ALA A 123 -13.39 24.23 -23.60
CA ALA A 123 -13.04 24.86 -24.87
C ALA A 123 -12.57 23.82 -25.91
N VAL A 124 -11.89 22.77 -25.45
CA VAL A 124 -11.36 21.70 -26.31
C VAL A 124 -12.43 20.65 -26.62
N HIS A 125 -13.29 20.34 -25.64
CA HIS A 125 -14.26 19.24 -25.70
C HIS A 125 -15.72 19.70 -25.88
N ALA A 126 -15.97 20.93 -26.32
CA ALA A 126 -17.31 21.50 -26.44
C ALA A 126 -18.30 20.61 -27.21
N SER A 127 -17.86 20.00 -28.32
CA SER A 127 -18.70 19.10 -29.14
C SER A 127 -19.06 17.80 -28.41
N ALA A 128 -18.11 17.21 -27.68
CA ALA A 128 -18.33 16.02 -26.87
C ALA A 128 -19.28 16.31 -25.69
N LEU A 129 -19.21 17.51 -25.11
CA LEU A 129 -19.98 17.93 -23.94
C LEU A 129 -21.35 18.55 -24.28
N GLY A 130 -21.79 18.50 -25.54
CA GLY A 130 -23.06 19.09 -25.98
C GLY A 130 -24.33 18.34 -25.57
N SER A 131 -24.19 17.12 -25.04
CA SER A 131 -25.32 16.34 -24.53
C SER A 131 -25.79 16.81 -23.14
N THR A 132 -26.90 16.27 -22.65
CA THR A 132 -27.44 16.59 -21.32
C THR A 132 -27.29 15.45 -20.33
N PHE A 133 -27.23 15.80 -19.04
CA PHE A 133 -27.23 14.83 -17.96
C PHE A 133 -28.56 14.07 -17.91
N PRO A 134 -28.55 12.73 -17.77
CA PRO A 134 -29.75 11.93 -17.67
C PRO A 134 -30.50 12.18 -16.36
N ALA A 135 -31.76 11.74 -16.29
CA ALA A 135 -32.56 11.81 -15.08
C ALA A 135 -31.87 11.13 -13.88
N GLY A 136 -31.97 11.76 -12.71
CA GLY A 136 -31.32 11.29 -11.49
C GLY A 136 -29.85 11.69 -11.35
N SER A 137 -29.33 12.53 -12.24
CA SER A 137 -27.98 13.08 -12.17
C SER A 137 -27.86 14.15 -11.09
N LYS A 138 -26.82 14.05 -10.26
CA LYS A 138 -26.62 14.94 -9.10
C LYS A 138 -25.20 15.42 -9.01
N LEU A 139 -25.04 16.70 -8.65
CA LEU A 139 -23.79 17.31 -8.21
C LEU A 139 -23.85 17.48 -6.69
N TYR A 140 -22.81 17.00 -6.01
CA TYR A 140 -22.64 17.16 -4.57
C TYR A 140 -21.51 18.13 -4.24
N TYR A 141 -21.77 19.01 -3.29
CA TYR A 141 -20.76 19.84 -2.65
C TYR A 141 -20.50 19.26 -1.26
N TYR A 142 -19.31 18.73 -1.05
CA TYR A 142 -18.85 18.16 0.20
C TYR A 142 -17.92 19.13 0.91
N THR A 143 -18.09 19.23 2.22
CA THR A 143 -17.09 19.80 3.12
C THR A 143 -16.78 18.75 4.17
N SER A 144 -15.51 18.42 4.35
CA SER A 144 -15.02 17.51 5.38
C SER A 144 -14.15 18.27 6.36
N ALA A 145 -14.21 17.94 7.63
CA ALA A 145 -13.30 18.46 8.64
C ALA A 145 -12.77 17.32 9.49
N ASP A 146 -11.45 17.27 9.65
CA ASP A 146 -10.80 16.34 10.56
C ASP A 146 -11.15 16.72 12.00
N VAL A 147 -11.63 15.75 12.77
CA VAL A 147 -11.89 15.89 14.21
C VAL A 147 -10.75 15.26 15.01
N VAL A 148 -10.27 14.09 14.57
CA VAL A 148 -9.13 13.40 15.16
C VAL A 148 -8.25 12.81 14.07
N ASN A 149 -6.98 13.20 14.08
CA ASN A 149 -5.90 12.52 13.36
C ASN A 149 -5.01 11.79 14.40
N PRO A 150 -4.94 10.44 14.36
CA PRO A 150 -4.13 9.64 15.29
C PRO A 150 -2.64 9.74 14.95
N GLU A 151 -1.80 9.17 15.83
CA GLU A 151 -0.47 8.77 15.37
C GLU A 151 -0.59 7.64 14.35
N ALA A 152 0.23 7.74 13.31
CA ALA A 152 0.36 6.71 12.30
C ALA A 152 1.81 6.59 11.85
N TYR A 153 2.17 5.45 11.28
CA TYR A 153 3.42 5.28 10.55
C TYR A 153 3.20 4.34 9.38
N ASN A 154 4.09 4.45 8.41
CA ASN A 154 4.05 3.59 7.24
C ASN A 154 5.06 2.43 7.39
N THR A 155 4.78 1.27 6.80
CA THR A 155 5.57 0.04 6.99
C THR A 155 6.47 -0.32 5.80
N THR A 156 6.75 0.63 4.88
CA THR A 156 7.68 0.34 3.77
C THR A 156 9.14 0.49 4.21
N SER A 157 10.05 -0.15 3.48
CA SER A 157 11.49 -0.06 3.76
C SER A 157 12.02 1.38 3.71
N THR A 158 11.40 2.27 2.94
CA THR A 158 11.76 3.70 2.88
C THR A 158 11.30 4.51 4.10
N ASP A 159 10.38 3.96 4.91
CA ASP A 159 9.87 4.59 6.12
C ASP A 159 10.65 4.17 7.38
N LEU A 160 11.72 3.37 7.25
CA LEU A 160 12.57 3.00 8.37
C LEU A 160 13.53 4.14 8.76
N ALA A 161 13.57 4.45 10.05
CA ALA A 161 14.57 5.32 10.64
C ALA A 161 15.72 4.46 11.17
N VAL A 162 16.73 4.24 10.34
CA VAL A 162 17.91 3.45 10.71
C VAL A 162 19.11 4.40 10.87
N PRO A 163 19.79 4.40 12.04
CA PRO A 163 20.98 5.21 12.22
C PRO A 163 22.17 4.61 11.45
N TYR A 164 23.11 5.48 11.08
CA TYR A 164 24.41 5.02 10.63
C TYR A 164 25.23 4.46 11.80
N VAL A 165 26.19 3.59 11.50
CA VAL A 165 27.17 3.12 12.49
C VAL A 165 27.89 4.31 13.15
N ALA A 166 28.24 4.15 14.42
CA ALA A 166 28.69 5.26 15.29
C ALA A 166 29.80 6.13 14.68
N ALA A 167 30.75 5.55 13.94
CA ALA A 167 31.82 6.32 13.31
C ALA A 167 31.32 7.24 12.18
N VAL A 168 30.39 6.78 11.34
CA VAL A 168 29.78 7.60 10.28
C VAL A 168 28.83 8.63 10.89
N ALA A 169 28.02 8.24 11.87
CA ALA A 169 27.15 9.16 12.63
C ALA A 169 27.96 10.26 13.35
N GLY A 170 29.14 9.92 13.89
CA GLY A 170 30.06 10.85 14.54
C GLY A 170 30.89 11.71 13.59
N GLY A 171 30.68 11.63 12.27
CA GLY A 171 31.43 12.43 11.29
C GLY A 171 32.91 12.05 11.16
N VAL A 172 33.30 10.82 11.54
CA VAL A 172 34.69 10.36 11.46
C VAL A 172 35.13 10.31 10.00
N LYS A 173 36.02 11.23 9.62
CA LYS A 173 36.40 11.47 8.22
C LYS A 173 36.76 10.20 7.44
N ALA A 174 37.62 9.35 8.01
CA ALA A 174 38.06 8.12 7.35
C ALA A 174 36.92 7.13 7.04
N GLU A 175 35.84 7.14 7.83
CA GLU A 175 34.66 6.32 7.57
C GLU A 175 33.67 7.03 6.65
N CYS A 176 33.46 8.34 6.85
CA CYS A 176 32.64 9.17 5.98
C CYS A 176 33.10 9.13 4.51
N ASP A 177 34.40 9.11 4.25
CA ASP A 177 35.00 9.04 2.91
C ASP A 177 34.71 7.70 2.19
N LYS A 178 34.33 6.64 2.92
CA LYS A 178 33.94 5.35 2.34
C LYS A 178 32.48 5.29 1.92
N VAL A 179 31.65 6.24 2.37
CA VAL A 179 30.21 6.26 2.11
C VAL A 179 29.92 6.92 0.76
N SER A 180 29.15 6.23 -0.08
CA SER A 180 28.64 6.69 -1.37
C SER A 180 27.14 6.44 -1.48
N SER A 181 26.49 7.04 -2.48
CA SER A 181 25.07 6.80 -2.76
C SER A 181 24.75 5.33 -3.09
N THR A 182 25.73 4.55 -3.57
CA THR A 182 25.55 3.16 -3.97
C THR A 182 25.80 2.16 -2.84
N ASN A 183 26.52 2.56 -1.79
CA ASN A 183 26.92 1.66 -0.70
C ASN A 183 26.42 2.10 0.69
N ALA A 184 25.70 3.23 0.79
CA ALA A 184 25.28 3.81 2.06
C ALA A 184 24.56 2.84 3.00
N SER A 185 23.78 1.89 2.45
CA SER A 185 23.08 0.87 3.24
C SER A 185 24.00 -0.06 4.03
N ARG A 186 25.27 -0.24 3.60
CA ARG A 186 26.26 -1.07 4.30
C ARG A 186 26.77 -0.43 5.60
N PHE A 187 26.55 0.88 5.76
CA PHE A 187 26.96 1.66 6.92
C PHE A 187 25.81 1.94 7.88
N LEU A 188 24.65 1.32 7.66
CA LEU A 188 23.52 1.38 8.58
C LEU A 188 23.69 0.31 9.66
N VAL A 189 23.19 0.60 10.85
CA VAL A 189 23.07 -0.39 11.92
C VAL A 189 22.13 -1.52 11.45
N THR A 190 22.51 -2.76 11.75
CA THR A 190 21.74 -3.97 11.41
C THR A 190 21.14 -4.60 12.67
N GLY A 191 20.13 -5.46 12.48
CA GLY A 191 19.42 -6.11 13.58
C GLY A 191 18.29 -5.25 14.14
N ASP A 192 17.92 -5.50 15.39
CA ASP A 192 16.86 -4.76 16.07
C ASP A 192 17.30 -3.31 16.32
N ILE A 193 16.44 -2.37 15.93
CA ILE A 193 16.65 -0.93 16.07
C ILE A 193 15.69 -0.38 17.12
N THR A 194 16.25 0.36 18.08
CA THR A 194 15.56 1.05 19.18
C THR A 194 15.59 2.57 19.00
N LEU A 195 14.69 3.30 19.66
CA LEU A 195 14.72 4.75 19.72
C LEU A 195 16.03 5.26 20.32
N GLU A 196 16.60 4.57 21.31
CA GLU A 196 17.87 4.93 21.92
C GLU A 196 19.02 4.90 20.91
N GLN A 197 19.09 3.88 20.06
CA GLN A 197 20.11 3.81 18.99
C GLN A 197 19.89 4.90 17.95
N VAL A 198 18.63 5.18 17.58
CA VAL A 198 18.28 6.28 16.66
C VAL A 198 18.68 7.64 17.23
N ILE A 199 18.42 7.87 18.52
CA ILE A 199 18.83 9.08 19.25
C ILE A 199 20.35 9.21 19.27
N ALA A 200 21.05 8.13 19.66
CA ALA A 200 22.51 8.11 19.77
C ALA A 200 23.20 8.31 18.41
N GLY A 201 22.61 7.83 17.32
CA GLY A 201 23.11 8.03 15.96
C GLY A 201 22.80 9.41 15.38
N ALA A 202 21.82 10.14 15.92
CA ALA A 202 21.41 11.44 15.42
C ALA A 202 22.04 12.58 16.24
N THR A 203 23.36 12.70 16.23
CA THR A 203 24.13 13.67 17.03
C THR A 203 24.22 15.08 16.45
N GLY A 204 23.92 15.26 15.16
CA GLY A 204 24.08 16.53 14.44
C GLY A 204 25.52 16.83 14.02
N THR A 205 26.37 15.80 13.90
CA THR A 205 27.76 15.93 13.42
C THR A 205 27.85 15.55 11.94
N PRO A 206 28.13 16.48 11.01
CA PRO A 206 28.19 16.15 9.60
C PRO A 206 29.43 15.33 9.23
N CYS A 207 29.30 14.55 8.16
CA CYS A 207 30.46 14.12 7.39
C CYS A 207 30.97 15.29 6.54
N VAL A 208 32.21 15.73 6.77
CA VAL A 208 32.83 16.86 6.05
C VAL A 208 33.73 16.34 4.93
N TYR A 209 33.44 16.72 3.70
CA TYR A 209 34.22 16.34 2.53
C TYR A 209 35.08 17.51 2.04
N GLY A 210 36.12 17.19 1.27
CA GLY A 210 36.89 18.22 0.56
C GLY A 210 36.00 19.00 -0.40
N PRO A 211 36.39 20.23 -0.77
CA PRO A 211 35.66 21.01 -1.75
C PRO A 211 35.65 20.26 -3.09
N THR A 212 34.48 19.74 -3.48
CA THR A 212 34.27 19.18 -4.81
C THR A 212 33.83 20.32 -5.70
N GLY A 213 34.67 20.71 -6.68
CA GLY A 213 34.39 21.71 -7.73
C GLY A 213 33.09 22.47 -7.52
N THR A 214 33.09 23.38 -6.55
CA THR A 214 31.89 24.08 -6.12
C THR A 214 31.37 24.92 -7.27
N PRO A 215 30.05 25.00 -7.46
CA PRO A 215 29.52 26.23 -7.99
C PRO A 215 29.82 27.37 -7.01
N SER A 216 30.33 28.48 -7.52
CA SER A 216 30.79 29.66 -6.77
C SER A 216 29.79 30.11 -5.69
N GLY A 217 30.22 30.09 -4.42
CA GLY A 217 29.50 30.75 -3.31
C GLY A 217 29.27 29.92 -2.04
N GLU A 218 29.33 28.59 -2.11
CA GLU A 218 29.07 27.70 -0.97
C GLU A 218 30.34 26.94 -0.59
N THR A 219 30.99 27.30 0.52
CA THR A 219 32.31 26.77 0.91
C THR A 219 32.26 25.42 1.62
N ALA A 220 31.14 25.06 2.24
CA ALA A 220 30.97 23.81 2.97
C ALA A 220 30.50 22.67 2.03
N ASN A 221 31.13 21.50 2.11
CA ASN A 221 30.65 20.26 1.49
C ASN A 221 30.35 19.24 2.59
N GLU A 222 29.28 19.51 3.33
CA GLU A 222 28.91 18.74 4.50
C GLU A 222 27.69 17.87 4.19
N TRP A 223 27.78 16.59 4.53
CA TRP A 223 26.63 15.70 4.53
C TRP A 223 26.10 15.55 5.95
N TRP A 224 24.82 15.84 6.14
CA TRP A 224 24.18 15.85 7.46
C TRP A 224 23.17 14.72 7.64
N SER A 225 22.85 13.95 6.59
CA SER A 225 21.87 12.86 6.71
C SER A 225 22.41 11.65 7.48
N ASN A 226 23.73 11.61 7.72
CA ASN A 226 24.41 10.60 8.54
C ASN A 226 24.04 10.68 10.03
N SER A 227 23.73 11.89 10.52
CA SER A 227 23.65 12.18 11.95
C SER A 227 22.46 13.06 12.34
N THR A 228 21.47 13.19 11.46
CA THR A 228 20.23 13.90 11.76
C THR A 228 19.05 13.17 11.16
N LEU A 229 17.86 13.30 11.77
CA LEU A 229 16.62 12.71 11.27
C LEU A 229 15.79 13.75 10.52
N GLY A 230 15.11 13.31 9.46
CA GLY A 230 14.24 14.19 8.67
C GLY A 230 12.93 14.51 9.41
N ILE A 231 12.59 15.79 9.53
CA ILE A 231 11.25 16.22 9.96
C ILE A 231 10.36 16.37 8.73
N GLY A 232 10.80 17.14 7.73
CA GLY A 232 10.11 17.37 6.47
C GLY A 232 10.81 18.42 5.59
N ASP A 233 10.38 18.53 4.33
CA ASP A 233 10.81 19.61 3.44
C ASP A 233 9.90 20.84 3.64
N VAL A 234 10.49 22.03 3.75
CA VAL A 234 9.78 23.30 3.95
C VAL A 234 10.14 24.27 2.82
N SER A 235 9.18 25.09 2.40
CA SER A 235 9.42 26.11 1.37
C SER A 235 10.00 27.36 2.02
N LEU A 236 11.27 27.64 1.71
CA LEU A 236 12.00 28.81 2.17
C LEU A 236 12.86 29.32 1.01
N PRO A 237 12.82 30.62 0.69
CA PRO A 237 13.59 31.17 -0.41
C PRO A 237 15.06 30.80 -0.33
N TYR A 238 15.60 30.28 -1.43
CA TYR A 238 17.02 30.02 -1.58
C TYR A 238 17.41 30.20 -3.05
N ALA A 239 18.19 31.24 -3.32
CA ALA A 239 18.70 31.50 -4.66
C ALA A 239 19.81 30.49 -4.98
N ASN A 240 19.46 29.44 -5.72
CA ASN A 240 20.44 28.52 -6.24
C ASN A 240 21.05 29.08 -7.53
N ALA A 241 22.30 29.52 -7.48
CA ALA A 241 22.99 30.07 -8.64
C ALA A 241 23.30 29.02 -9.74
N THR A 242 23.21 27.71 -9.47
CA THR A 242 23.88 26.68 -10.30
C THR A 242 23.16 25.34 -10.47
N GLY A 243 21.92 25.19 -9.98
CA GLY A 243 21.14 23.95 -10.12
C GLY A 243 21.58 22.78 -9.21
N PHE A 244 22.62 22.97 -8.37
CA PHE A 244 23.15 21.92 -7.49
C PHE A 244 22.21 21.55 -6.32
N TYR A 245 21.44 22.51 -5.82
CA TYR A 245 20.43 22.34 -4.78
C TYR A 245 19.01 22.50 -5.34
N VAL A 246 18.01 21.95 -4.67
CA VAL A 246 16.61 22.22 -5.04
C VAL A 246 16.29 23.66 -4.64
N PRO A 247 15.88 24.55 -5.58
CA PRO A 247 15.53 25.93 -5.24
C PRO A 247 14.32 25.99 -4.32
N ASP A 248 14.26 27.03 -3.49
CA ASP A 248 13.15 27.35 -2.59
C ASP A 248 12.69 26.23 -1.65
N THR A 249 13.59 25.26 -1.39
CA THR A 249 13.34 24.09 -0.55
C THR A 249 14.47 23.91 0.45
N LYS A 250 14.15 23.90 1.74
CA LYS A 250 15.04 23.45 2.82
C LYS A 250 14.51 22.21 3.49
N ARG A 251 15.40 21.34 4.00
CA ARG A 251 15.00 20.18 4.82
C ARG A 251 15.11 20.57 6.29
N LEU A 252 13.99 20.53 7.00
CA LEU A 252 13.96 20.63 8.45
C LEU A 252 14.37 19.29 9.05
N ARG A 253 15.37 19.30 9.94
CA ARG A 253 15.95 18.09 10.55
C ARG A 253 16.14 18.26 12.05
N VAL A 254 16.35 17.15 12.75
CA VAL A 254 16.62 17.11 14.19
C VAL A 254 17.87 16.29 14.49
N SER A 255 18.63 16.75 15.48
CA SER A 255 19.59 15.94 16.23
C SER A 255 19.29 16.00 17.73
N PHE A 256 19.89 15.12 18.51
CA PHE A 256 19.67 15.00 19.94
C PHE A 256 20.95 15.19 20.74
N ALA A 257 20.77 15.71 21.95
CA ALA A 257 21.84 15.86 22.93
C ALA A 257 21.37 15.34 24.29
N ALA A 258 22.30 15.28 25.25
CA ALA A 258 22.02 14.86 26.61
C ALA A 258 20.90 15.71 27.26
N GLY A 259 20.16 15.11 28.19
CA GLY A 259 19.09 15.81 28.91
C GLY A 259 17.82 16.05 28.09
N ASN A 260 17.45 15.12 27.21
CA ASN A 260 16.25 15.19 26.36
C ASN A 260 16.20 16.40 25.43
N VAL A 261 17.37 16.93 25.03
CA VAL A 261 17.48 18.10 24.15
C VAL A 261 17.34 17.67 22.69
N ALA A 262 16.54 18.42 21.93
CA ALA A 262 16.43 18.32 20.48
C ALA A 262 16.96 19.60 19.82
N ASN A 263 17.92 19.48 18.91
CA ASN A 263 18.45 20.59 18.13
C ASN A 263 17.87 20.55 16.72
N TYR A 264 17.34 21.66 16.23
CA TYR A 264 16.69 21.75 14.93
C TYR A 264 17.61 22.40 13.90
N TRP A 265 17.54 21.90 12.68
CA TRP A 265 18.43 22.28 11.60
C TRP A 265 17.67 22.54 10.31
N LEU A 266 18.07 23.56 9.56
CA LEU A 266 17.60 23.83 8.21
C LEU A 266 18.74 23.54 7.24
N CYS A 267 18.54 22.52 6.41
CA CYS A 267 19.55 22.02 5.49
C CYS A 267 19.20 22.33 4.05
N LEU A 268 20.20 22.56 3.22
CA LEU A 268 20.03 22.54 1.77
C LEU A 268 19.71 21.11 1.31
N ARG A 269 18.88 20.98 0.27
CA ARG A 269 18.55 19.70 -0.35
C ARG A 269 19.32 19.56 -1.66
N ARG A 270 20.21 18.58 -1.76
CA ARG A 270 20.97 18.31 -3.00
C ARG A 270 20.02 17.84 -4.10
N ALA A 271 20.15 18.38 -5.32
CA ALA A 271 19.26 18.06 -6.44
C ALA A 271 19.43 16.62 -6.96
N SER A 272 20.66 16.08 -6.94
CA SER A 272 20.99 14.79 -7.53
C SER A 272 20.48 13.57 -6.75
N ASP A 273 20.46 13.65 -5.42
CA ASP A 273 20.15 12.51 -4.54
C ASP A 273 19.23 12.88 -3.36
N GLY A 274 18.83 14.15 -3.26
CA GLY A 274 18.01 14.66 -2.16
C GLY A 274 18.74 14.75 -0.82
N SER A 275 20.02 14.42 -0.69
CA SER A 275 20.74 14.43 0.58
C SER A 275 20.70 15.80 1.26
N SER A 276 20.68 15.81 2.59
CA SER A 276 20.72 17.05 3.39
C SER A 276 22.15 17.53 3.53
N ARG A 277 22.37 18.79 3.17
CA ARG A 277 23.69 19.42 3.09
C ARG A 277 23.70 20.74 3.85
N ASN A 278 24.89 21.14 4.31
CA ASN A 278 25.22 22.48 4.81
C ASN A 278 24.11 23.06 5.71
N CYS A 279 23.85 22.39 6.83
CA CYS A 279 22.74 22.77 7.69
C CYS A 279 23.09 23.97 8.57
N THR A 280 22.10 24.84 8.77
CA THR A 280 22.17 25.96 9.73
C THR A 280 21.25 25.67 10.91
N ALA A 281 21.65 26.07 12.12
CA ALA A 281 20.81 25.95 13.31
C ALA A 281 19.47 26.68 13.11
N ALA A 282 18.37 26.06 13.54
CA ALA A 282 17.01 26.56 13.42
C ALA A 282 16.28 26.70 14.76
N GLY A 283 16.99 26.45 15.87
CA GLY A 283 16.48 26.50 17.24
C GLY A 283 16.72 25.19 17.99
N SER A 284 16.25 25.14 19.22
CA SER A 284 16.28 23.94 20.05
C SER A 284 14.95 23.74 20.75
N GLY A 285 14.75 22.54 21.26
CA GLY A 285 13.59 22.14 22.04
C GLY A 285 13.89 20.86 22.79
N THR A 286 12.87 20.05 23.00
CA THR A 286 12.99 18.80 23.74
C THR A 286 12.35 17.65 22.99
N TYR A 287 12.69 16.42 23.39
CA TYR A 287 11.97 15.23 22.99
C TYR A 287 11.50 14.45 24.20
N ARG A 288 10.52 13.58 23.99
CA ARG A 288 10.08 12.59 24.97
C ARG A 288 9.71 11.30 24.26
N ILE A 289 9.83 10.19 24.97
CA ILE A 289 9.38 8.87 24.52
C ILE A 289 8.19 8.47 25.39
N GLU A 290 7.08 8.11 24.75
CA GLU A 290 5.88 7.63 25.45
C GLU A 290 5.49 6.26 24.90
N THR A 291 5.05 5.37 25.79
CA THR A 291 4.56 4.05 25.41
C THR A 291 3.10 4.15 24.97
N LEU A 292 2.78 3.60 23.80
CA LEU A 292 1.43 3.48 23.26
C LEU A 292 1.17 2.03 22.86
N GLY A 293 0.39 1.32 23.69
CA GLY A 293 0.17 -0.12 23.51
C GLY A 293 1.50 -0.87 23.57
N ASP A 294 1.80 -1.60 22.50
CA ASP A 294 3.04 -2.37 22.34
C ASP A 294 4.18 -1.59 21.64
N ALA A 295 4.01 -0.28 21.41
CA ALA A 295 5.03 0.56 20.78
C ALA A 295 5.56 1.65 21.71
N ARG A 296 6.72 2.20 21.37
CA ARG A 296 7.28 3.42 21.97
C ARG A 296 7.33 4.52 20.91
N VAL A 297 6.91 5.72 21.27
CA VAL A 297 6.81 6.85 20.33
C VAL A 297 7.61 8.04 20.81
N LEU A 298 8.57 8.47 20.00
CA LEU A 298 9.34 9.70 20.18
C LEU A 298 8.55 10.89 19.61
N ARG A 299 8.32 11.90 20.45
CA ARG A 299 7.69 13.18 20.08
C ARG A 299 8.61 14.35 20.37
N LEU A 300 8.59 15.33 19.47
CA LEU A 300 9.34 16.58 19.58
C LEU A 300 8.48 17.69 20.19
N ALA A 301 9.13 18.63 20.87
CA ALA A 301 8.54 19.87 21.39
C ALA A 301 9.46 21.07 21.12
N GLY A 302 8.90 22.28 21.07
CA GLY A 302 9.67 23.49 20.73
C GLY A 302 10.10 23.57 19.26
N LEU A 303 9.30 22.99 18.34
CA LEU A 303 9.60 23.02 16.91
C LEU A 303 9.73 24.46 16.38
N PRO A 304 10.65 24.75 15.44
CA PRO A 304 10.76 26.07 14.83
C PRO A 304 9.47 26.46 14.09
N ALA A 305 9.17 27.76 14.01
CA ALA A 305 7.93 28.27 13.41
C ALA A 305 7.69 27.75 11.98
N VAL A 306 8.76 27.55 11.19
CA VAL A 306 8.66 27.00 9.82
C VAL A 306 8.09 25.58 9.78
N ALA A 307 8.22 24.79 10.84
CA ALA A 307 7.54 23.49 10.96
C ALA A 307 6.01 23.64 10.93
N GLY A 308 5.50 24.85 11.21
CA GLY A 308 4.12 25.28 11.03
C GLY A 308 3.55 25.02 9.64
N THR A 309 4.40 25.07 8.61
CA THR A 309 4.02 24.88 7.20
C THR A 309 3.83 23.42 6.81
N LEU A 310 4.31 22.48 7.63
CA LEU A 310 4.11 21.06 7.39
C LEU A 310 2.67 20.66 7.76
N GLY A 311 2.01 19.91 6.89
CA GLY A 311 0.67 19.35 7.14
C GLY A 311 0.62 18.30 8.25
N TYR A 312 1.73 18.00 8.91
CA TYR A 312 1.85 16.99 9.96
C TYR A 312 2.87 17.40 11.02
N THR A 313 2.86 16.68 12.13
CA THR A 313 3.95 16.65 13.11
C THR A 313 4.68 15.33 12.98
N ARG A 314 6.01 15.38 12.91
CA ARG A 314 6.86 14.19 12.77
C ARG A 314 6.98 13.47 14.10
N THR A 315 6.89 12.14 14.07
CA THR A 315 7.19 11.25 15.21
C THR A 315 8.09 10.11 14.75
N TRP A 316 8.63 9.34 15.70
CA TRP A 316 9.33 8.09 15.42
C TRP A 316 8.73 6.99 16.29
N VAL A 317 8.41 5.85 15.69
CA VAL A 317 7.68 4.76 16.35
C VAL A 317 8.56 3.53 16.38
N GLU A 318 8.96 3.09 17.57
CA GLU A 318 9.63 1.81 17.80
C GLU A 318 8.60 0.72 18.06
N ARG A 319 8.58 -0.29 17.19
CA ARG A 319 7.69 -1.45 17.28
C ARG A 319 8.26 -2.60 16.45
N GLY A 320 8.27 -3.81 17.01
CA GLY A 320 8.70 -5.03 16.32
C GLY A 320 10.18 -5.02 15.90
N GLY A 321 11.07 -4.56 16.80
CA GLY A 321 12.52 -4.50 16.55
C GLY A 321 12.93 -3.44 15.52
N ARG A 322 12.07 -2.47 15.21
CA ARG A 322 12.31 -1.45 14.18
C ARG A 322 11.82 -0.09 14.65
N VAL A 323 12.45 0.97 14.12
CA VAL A 323 11.97 2.35 14.27
C VAL A 323 11.48 2.86 12.92
N TRP A 324 10.26 3.40 12.90
CA TRP A 324 9.60 3.93 11.73
C TRP A 324 9.47 5.45 11.82
N TYR A 325 9.58 6.12 10.68
CA TYR A 325 9.14 7.50 10.52
C TYR A 325 7.62 7.55 10.65
N GLY A 326 7.16 7.98 11.82
CA GLY A 326 5.74 8.22 12.11
C GLY A 326 5.32 9.64 11.83
N TYR A 327 4.02 9.90 11.96
CA TYR A 327 3.45 11.23 11.82
C TYR A 327 2.11 11.32 12.56
N ARG A 328 1.72 12.56 12.84
CA ARG A 328 0.34 12.93 13.17
C ARG A 328 -0.06 14.12 12.32
N ASN A 329 -1.00 13.89 11.40
CA ASN A 329 -1.49 14.94 10.50
C ASN A 329 -2.16 16.05 11.31
N ARG A 330 -1.96 17.29 10.89
CA ARG A 330 -2.71 18.43 11.42
C ARG A 330 -4.16 18.29 10.96
N LEU A 331 -5.08 18.82 11.75
CA LEU A 331 -6.49 18.83 11.37
C LEU A 331 -6.67 19.78 10.19
N THR A 332 -7.34 19.29 9.15
CA THR A 332 -7.63 20.05 7.94
C THR A 332 -9.12 20.09 7.66
N VAL A 333 -9.51 21.07 6.85
CA VAL A 333 -10.84 21.13 6.23
C VAL A 333 -10.64 20.93 4.74
N GLY A 334 -11.42 20.03 4.16
CA GLY A 334 -11.43 19.72 2.74
C GLY A 334 -12.74 20.14 2.10
N GLN A 335 -12.67 20.49 0.83
CA GLN A 335 -13.84 20.71 -0.02
C GLN A 335 -13.75 19.78 -1.21
N GLN A 336 -14.87 19.20 -1.61
CA GLN A 336 -14.93 18.34 -2.77
C GLN A 336 -16.23 18.50 -3.54
N LEU A 337 -16.14 18.53 -4.86
CA LEU A 337 -17.28 18.41 -5.76
C LEU A 337 -17.31 16.98 -6.31
N ARG A 338 -18.48 16.34 -6.25
CA ARG A 338 -18.64 14.96 -6.71
C ARG A 338 -19.90 14.80 -7.54
N LEU A 339 -19.75 14.16 -8.70
CA LEU A 339 -20.89 13.67 -9.48
C LEU A 339 -21.35 12.32 -8.90
N ASN A 340 -22.65 12.07 -8.96
CA ASN A 340 -23.18 10.73 -8.68
C ASN A 340 -22.98 9.80 -9.89
N LYS A 341 -23.26 8.51 -9.71
CA LYS A 341 -23.01 7.50 -10.75
C LYS A 341 -23.67 7.83 -12.12
N PRO A 342 -24.98 8.14 -12.21
CA PRO A 342 -25.59 8.53 -13.48
C PRO A 342 -24.88 9.70 -14.17
N ALA A 343 -24.47 10.71 -13.41
CA ALA A 343 -23.78 11.86 -13.95
C ALA A 343 -22.34 11.53 -14.40
N THR A 344 -21.61 10.74 -13.62
CA THR A 344 -20.25 10.27 -13.99
C THR A 344 -20.28 9.41 -15.25
N ASP A 345 -21.21 8.47 -15.34
CA ASP A 345 -21.32 7.58 -16.50
C ASP A 345 -21.63 8.37 -17.78
N ALA A 346 -22.53 9.36 -17.70
CA ALA A 346 -22.86 10.23 -18.83
C ALA A 346 -21.65 11.06 -19.29
N LEU A 347 -20.90 11.66 -18.36
CA LEU A 347 -19.69 12.42 -18.67
C LEU A 347 -18.60 11.53 -19.30
N PHE A 348 -18.42 10.32 -18.78
CA PHE A 348 -17.42 9.39 -19.30
C PHE A 348 -17.78 8.90 -20.70
N ALA A 349 -19.05 8.57 -20.93
CA ALA A 349 -19.55 8.17 -22.24
C ALA A 349 -19.35 9.28 -23.28
N ALA A 350 -19.66 10.54 -22.93
CA ALA A 350 -19.44 11.70 -23.78
C ALA A 350 -17.97 11.89 -24.18
N LEU A 351 -17.04 11.58 -23.28
CA LEU A 351 -15.60 11.70 -23.49
C LEU A 351 -14.96 10.45 -24.13
N GLY A 352 -15.74 9.40 -24.42
CA GLY A 352 -15.21 8.12 -24.90
C GLY A 352 -14.30 7.43 -23.87
N LEU A 353 -14.45 7.76 -22.59
CA LEU A 353 -13.69 7.12 -21.51
C LEU A 353 -14.33 5.76 -21.19
N PRO A 354 -13.52 4.71 -20.98
CA PRO A 354 -14.05 3.43 -20.57
C PRO A 354 -14.76 3.57 -19.22
N ALA A 355 -15.86 2.85 -19.05
CA ALA A 355 -16.51 2.76 -17.75
C ALA A 355 -15.48 2.28 -16.70
N PRO A 356 -15.50 2.80 -15.46
CA PRO A 356 -14.63 2.32 -14.40
C PRO A 356 -14.79 0.80 -14.27
N ARG A 357 -13.69 0.04 -14.49
CA ARG A 357 -13.76 -1.43 -14.50
C ARG A 357 -14.39 -1.92 -13.19
N THR A 358 -15.33 -2.85 -13.27
CA THR A 358 -15.67 -3.67 -12.09
C THR A 358 -14.41 -4.43 -11.70
N GLY A 359 -14.11 -4.53 -10.40
CA GLY A 359 -12.94 -5.30 -9.96
C GLY A 359 -13.04 -6.68 -10.59
N ALA A 360 -12.13 -7.00 -11.51
CA ALA A 360 -12.22 -8.27 -12.23
C ALA A 360 -12.10 -9.41 -11.21
N PRO A 361 -12.95 -10.45 -11.29
CA PRO A 361 -12.81 -11.61 -10.41
C PRO A 361 -11.40 -12.19 -10.54
N LEU A 362 -10.86 -12.71 -9.43
CA LEU A 362 -9.64 -13.50 -9.47
C LEU A 362 -9.93 -14.76 -10.30
N THR A 363 -9.10 -15.00 -11.31
CA THR A 363 -9.14 -16.17 -12.19
C THR A 363 -7.79 -16.86 -12.11
N PRO A 364 -7.66 -18.14 -12.52
CA PRO A 364 -6.36 -18.81 -12.59
C PRO A 364 -5.30 -17.99 -13.33
N ASP A 365 -5.64 -17.42 -14.48
CA ASP A 365 -4.71 -16.64 -15.28
C ASP A 365 -4.30 -15.32 -14.61
N SER A 366 -5.22 -14.72 -13.85
CA SER A 366 -4.93 -13.49 -13.14
C SER A 366 -4.16 -13.71 -11.84
N LEU A 367 -4.35 -14.86 -11.20
CA LEU A 367 -3.53 -15.38 -10.11
C LEU A 367 -2.09 -15.62 -10.57
N LEU A 368 -1.91 -16.34 -11.69
CA LEU A 368 -0.59 -16.68 -12.23
C LEU A 368 0.19 -15.47 -12.74
N ARG A 369 -0.48 -14.43 -13.25
CA ARG A 369 0.20 -13.14 -13.56
C ARG A 369 0.80 -12.46 -12.33
N GLN A 370 0.31 -12.76 -11.13
CA GLN A 370 0.86 -12.27 -9.87
C GLN A 370 1.91 -13.21 -9.27
N TYR A 371 2.08 -14.40 -9.84
CA TYR A 371 3.17 -15.30 -9.50
C TYR A 371 4.44 -14.81 -10.19
N THR A 372 5.18 -13.94 -9.51
CA THR A 372 6.49 -13.50 -10.00
C THR A 372 7.54 -14.54 -9.64
N GLY A 373 8.26 -15.06 -10.65
CA GLY A 373 9.56 -15.66 -10.41
C GLY A 373 10.50 -14.60 -9.83
N TYR A 374 11.21 -14.92 -8.75
CA TYR A 374 12.26 -14.06 -8.22
C TYR A 374 13.25 -13.74 -9.36
N ASN A 375 13.43 -12.45 -9.67
CA ASN A 375 14.22 -11.89 -10.79
C ASN A 375 13.61 -11.88 -12.21
N GLY A 376 12.29 -11.97 -12.38
CA GLY A 376 11.67 -11.58 -13.66
C GLY A 376 11.95 -12.49 -14.86
N ALA A 377 12.44 -13.72 -14.62
CA ALA A 377 12.50 -14.76 -15.63
C ALA A 377 11.36 -15.76 -15.38
N VAL A 378 10.40 -15.84 -16.32
CA VAL A 378 9.29 -16.80 -16.28
C VAL A 378 9.74 -18.21 -16.72
N ASN A 379 11.00 -18.36 -17.12
CA ASN A 379 11.57 -19.61 -17.59
C ASN A 379 12.85 -19.89 -16.79
N ASN A 380 12.91 -21.05 -16.13
CA ASN A 380 14.01 -21.60 -15.29
C ASN A 380 13.96 -21.29 -13.79
N GLY A 381 13.14 -22.03 -13.04
CA GLY A 381 13.46 -22.51 -11.68
C GLY A 381 13.81 -21.47 -10.61
N GLY A 382 13.39 -20.21 -10.76
CA GLY A 382 13.56 -19.19 -9.73
C GLY A 382 12.50 -19.33 -8.63
N VAL A 383 12.89 -19.13 -7.37
CA VAL A 383 12.00 -19.07 -6.19
C VAL A 383 10.78 -18.22 -6.54
N GLY A 384 9.58 -18.78 -6.56
CA GLY A 384 8.36 -18.00 -6.74
C GLY A 384 8.03 -17.27 -5.44
N ARG A 385 7.45 -16.08 -5.49
CA ARG A 385 6.71 -15.55 -4.32
C ARG A 385 5.34 -15.11 -4.76
N PHE A 386 4.33 -15.63 -4.08
CA PHE A 386 2.98 -15.15 -4.23
C PHE A 386 2.80 -13.84 -3.46
N ASN A 387 2.10 -12.87 -4.05
CA ASN A 387 1.61 -11.74 -3.27
C ASN A 387 0.50 -12.23 -2.33
N ARG A 388 0.79 -12.36 -1.04
CA ARG A 388 -0.18 -12.82 -0.01
C ARG A 388 -1.52 -12.08 -0.06
N SER A 389 -1.53 -10.85 -0.56
CA SER A 389 -2.74 -10.05 -0.76
C SER A 389 -3.75 -10.69 -1.72
N ALA A 390 -3.33 -11.62 -2.59
CA ALA A 390 -4.25 -12.32 -3.47
C ALA A 390 -5.05 -13.45 -2.80
N LEU A 391 -4.67 -13.88 -1.58
CA LEU A 391 -5.54 -14.71 -0.74
C LEU A 391 -6.83 -13.97 -0.34
N ALA A 392 -6.75 -12.67 -0.10
CA ALA A 392 -7.93 -11.86 0.27
C ALA A 392 -9.00 -11.84 -0.84
N PHE A 393 -8.57 -11.99 -2.10
CA PHE A 393 -9.44 -12.02 -3.28
C PHE A 393 -9.89 -13.41 -3.68
N MET A 394 -9.35 -14.46 -3.06
CA MET A 394 -9.81 -15.82 -3.32
C MET A 394 -11.26 -15.95 -2.82
N PRO A 395 -12.22 -16.34 -3.68
CA PRO A 395 -13.53 -16.73 -3.22
C PRO A 395 -13.38 -17.83 -2.17
N ASN A 396 -14.08 -17.70 -1.05
CA ASN A 396 -13.99 -18.64 0.04
C ASN A 396 -15.39 -19.14 0.37
N ASP A 397 -15.66 -20.38 0.03
CA ASP A 397 -16.95 -21.04 0.26
C ASP A 397 -16.73 -22.30 1.09
N ASN A 398 -17.28 -22.32 2.30
CA ASN A 398 -17.13 -23.44 3.23
C ASN A 398 -17.96 -24.67 2.83
N SER A 399 -18.90 -24.52 1.89
CA SER A 399 -19.71 -25.64 1.38
C SER A 399 -19.03 -26.42 0.24
N SER A 400 -17.94 -25.88 -0.32
CA SER A 400 -17.19 -26.48 -1.44
C SER A 400 -15.67 -26.37 -1.22
N LEU A 401 -14.89 -26.89 -2.17
CA LEU A 401 -13.43 -26.71 -2.17
C LEU A 401 -13.00 -25.29 -2.55
N VAL A 402 -13.92 -24.43 -3.01
CA VAL A 402 -13.59 -23.09 -3.50
C VAL A 402 -12.90 -22.28 -2.40
N GLY A 403 -11.64 -21.93 -2.63
CA GLY A 403 -10.78 -21.36 -1.60
C GLY A 403 -9.29 -21.60 -1.86
N ALA A 404 -8.47 -21.08 -0.95
CA ALA A 404 -7.03 -21.32 -0.91
C ALA A 404 -6.70 -22.29 0.24
N TRP A 405 -5.76 -23.20 -0.01
CA TRP A 405 -5.44 -24.32 0.85
C TRP A 405 -3.94 -24.55 0.91
N ALA A 406 -3.45 -24.97 2.07
CA ALA A 406 -2.06 -25.40 2.26
C ALA A 406 -2.04 -26.70 3.07
N LEU A 407 -0.93 -27.43 3.06
CA LEU A 407 -0.75 -28.58 3.95
C LEU A 407 -0.71 -28.11 5.41
N SER A 408 -1.19 -28.96 6.31
CA SER A 408 -1.16 -28.68 7.75
C SER A 408 0.28 -28.46 8.23
N GLY A 409 0.53 -27.35 8.91
CA GLY A 409 1.86 -26.95 9.36
C GLY A 409 2.70 -26.22 8.30
N SER A 410 2.16 -25.98 7.10
CA SER A 410 2.82 -25.23 6.03
C SER A 410 2.18 -23.84 5.83
N ASP A 411 2.88 -22.92 5.15
CA ASP A 411 2.39 -21.57 4.86
C ASP A 411 2.33 -21.30 3.35
N VAL A 412 1.94 -20.08 2.96
CA VAL A 412 1.85 -19.65 1.55
C VAL A 412 3.19 -19.64 0.79
N ASN A 413 4.32 -19.77 1.49
CA ASN A 413 5.64 -19.90 0.88
C ASN A 413 5.99 -21.38 0.62
N SER A 414 5.05 -22.29 0.84
CA SER A 414 5.10 -23.70 0.48
C SER A 414 4.02 -24.03 -0.55
N GLN A 415 3.84 -25.32 -0.86
CA GLN A 415 2.82 -25.76 -1.79
C GLN A 415 1.43 -25.28 -1.37
N THR A 416 0.78 -24.52 -2.25
CA THR A 416 -0.53 -23.89 -2.00
C THR A 416 -1.47 -24.20 -3.16
N PHE A 417 -2.72 -24.54 -2.85
CA PHE A 417 -3.75 -24.92 -3.82
C PHE A 417 -4.88 -23.89 -3.81
N PHE A 418 -5.34 -23.51 -5.00
CA PHE A 418 -6.41 -22.55 -5.23
C PHE A 418 -7.48 -23.20 -6.10
N PHE A 419 -8.69 -23.37 -5.58
CA PHE A 419 -9.83 -23.91 -6.34
C PHE A 419 -10.87 -22.83 -6.60
N PHE A 420 -11.27 -22.64 -7.86
CA PHE A 420 -12.17 -21.58 -8.28
C PHE A 420 -13.59 -22.11 -8.49
N ALA A 421 -14.58 -21.20 -8.39
CA ALA A 421 -15.99 -21.55 -8.53
C ALA A 421 -16.39 -22.04 -9.94
N ASP A 422 -15.57 -21.74 -10.95
CA ASP A 422 -15.74 -22.24 -12.32
C ASP A 422 -15.16 -23.66 -12.53
N GLY A 423 -14.66 -24.29 -11.45
CA GLY A 423 -14.05 -25.62 -11.50
C GLY A 423 -12.60 -25.61 -11.99
N SER A 424 -11.98 -24.45 -12.16
CA SER A 424 -10.53 -24.38 -12.42
C SER A 424 -9.72 -24.47 -11.13
N TYR A 425 -8.44 -24.84 -11.24
CA TYR A 425 -7.51 -24.80 -10.13
C TYR A 425 -6.14 -24.25 -10.53
N VAL A 426 -5.42 -23.75 -9.53
CA VAL A 426 -3.98 -23.48 -9.59
C VAL A 426 -3.32 -24.11 -8.37
N MET A 427 -2.19 -24.76 -8.57
CA MET A 427 -1.27 -25.11 -7.49
C MET A 427 0.01 -24.31 -7.70
N THR A 428 0.57 -23.73 -6.64
CA THR A 428 1.90 -23.11 -6.67
C THR A 428 2.84 -23.81 -5.72
N ASP A 429 4.06 -24.08 -6.17
CA ASP A 429 5.15 -24.55 -5.34
C ASP A 429 6.32 -23.53 -5.40
N PRO A 430 6.37 -22.57 -4.47
CA PRO A 430 7.37 -21.52 -4.43
C PRO A 430 8.81 -22.01 -4.19
N GLN A 431 8.98 -23.18 -3.59
CA GLN A 431 10.28 -23.72 -3.19
C GLN A 431 10.77 -24.82 -4.16
N GLY A 432 9.85 -25.60 -4.72
CA GLY A 432 10.19 -26.86 -5.38
C GLY A 432 10.54 -27.93 -4.35
N ASP A 433 10.79 -29.15 -4.81
CA ASP A 433 11.32 -30.20 -3.96
C ASP A 433 12.79 -29.87 -3.61
N THR A 434 13.12 -29.84 -2.32
CA THR A 434 14.47 -29.45 -1.82
C THR A 434 15.27 -30.64 -1.30
N GLY A 435 14.75 -31.86 -1.44
CA GLY A 435 15.42 -33.10 -1.02
C GLY A 435 16.51 -33.58 -1.99
N PRO A 436 17.38 -34.51 -1.55
CA PRO A 436 18.41 -35.14 -2.39
C PRO A 436 17.85 -35.99 -3.55
N SER A 437 16.53 -36.25 -3.56
CA SER A 437 15.80 -36.94 -4.63
C SER A 437 14.86 -35.99 -5.40
N SER A 438 15.07 -34.68 -5.30
CA SER A 438 14.23 -33.67 -5.96
C SER A 438 14.20 -33.84 -7.47
N CYS A 439 12.99 -33.84 -8.04
CA CYS A 439 12.75 -33.89 -9.49
C CYS A 439 12.61 -32.51 -10.16
N GLY A 440 12.66 -31.39 -9.41
CA GLY A 440 12.40 -30.06 -9.99
C GLY A 440 12.37 -28.91 -8.99
N GLY A 441 12.68 -27.71 -9.50
CA GLY A 441 12.61 -26.45 -8.74
C GLY A 441 11.20 -25.87 -8.63
N ALA A 442 11.10 -24.65 -8.11
CA ALA A 442 9.84 -23.93 -7.95
C ALA A 442 9.01 -23.89 -9.26
N GLY A 443 7.68 -24.01 -9.12
CA GLY A 443 6.78 -24.12 -10.26
C GLY A 443 5.31 -23.86 -9.89
N TYR A 444 4.44 -24.03 -10.87
CA TYR A 444 3.00 -24.02 -10.69
C TYR A 444 2.32 -24.99 -11.65
N GLU A 445 1.13 -25.43 -11.27
CA GLU A 445 0.20 -26.16 -12.11
C GLU A 445 -1.10 -25.38 -12.27
N LYS A 446 -1.75 -25.53 -13.42
CA LYS A 446 -3.10 -25.02 -13.68
C LYS A 446 -3.90 -26.05 -14.43
N GLY A 447 -5.16 -26.21 -14.06
CA GLY A 447 -6.05 -27.09 -14.77
C GLY A 447 -7.50 -26.96 -14.32
N THR A 448 -8.25 -28.06 -14.42
CA THR A 448 -9.63 -28.12 -13.93
C THR A 448 -9.84 -29.30 -13.00
N VAL A 449 -10.81 -29.16 -12.10
CA VAL A 449 -11.24 -30.17 -11.15
C VAL A 449 -12.71 -30.52 -11.39
N SER A 450 -13.06 -31.78 -11.15
CA SER A 450 -14.43 -32.22 -10.98
C SER A 450 -14.72 -32.42 -9.50
N TRP A 451 -15.73 -31.73 -8.99
CA TRP A 451 -16.15 -31.80 -7.58
C TRP A 451 -17.54 -32.40 -7.48
N ASP A 452 -17.71 -33.40 -6.63
CA ASP A 452 -19.01 -33.96 -6.29
C ASP A 452 -19.49 -33.43 -4.94
N PRO A 453 -20.52 -32.56 -4.92
CA PRO A 453 -21.04 -32.00 -3.69
C PRO A 453 -21.78 -33.03 -2.81
N ALA A 454 -22.26 -34.14 -3.37
CA ALA A 454 -22.98 -35.16 -2.61
C ALA A 454 -22.03 -36.01 -1.75
N THR A 455 -20.88 -36.38 -2.30
CA THR A 455 -19.83 -37.12 -1.58
C THR A 455 -18.80 -36.20 -0.92
N ARG A 456 -18.79 -34.90 -1.27
CA ARG A 456 -17.77 -33.92 -0.88
C ARG A 456 -16.36 -34.37 -1.28
N GLN A 457 -16.25 -34.96 -2.48
CA GLN A 457 -15.01 -35.48 -3.03
C GLN A 457 -14.61 -34.80 -4.33
N LEU A 458 -13.30 -34.61 -4.51
CA LEU A 458 -12.71 -34.30 -5.80
C LEU A 458 -12.60 -35.61 -6.61
N ASN A 459 -13.23 -35.65 -7.78
CA ASN A 459 -13.43 -36.87 -8.59
C ASN A 459 -12.62 -36.90 -9.89
N GLY A 460 -12.01 -35.79 -10.28
CA GLY A 460 -11.15 -35.76 -11.46
C GLY A 460 -10.33 -34.49 -11.54
N LEU A 461 -9.17 -34.60 -12.18
CA LEU A 461 -8.25 -33.50 -12.46
C LEU A 461 -7.89 -33.52 -13.95
N SER A 462 -7.81 -32.35 -14.56
CA SER A 462 -7.12 -32.17 -15.83
C SER A 462 -6.02 -31.13 -15.64
N VAL A 463 -4.91 -31.25 -16.37
CA VAL A 463 -3.82 -30.28 -16.32
C VAL A 463 -3.67 -29.61 -17.68
N SER A 464 -3.61 -28.29 -17.63
CA SER A 464 -3.43 -27.43 -18.80
C SER A 464 -2.03 -26.81 -18.86
N ILE A 465 -1.42 -26.58 -17.70
CA ILE A 465 -0.06 -26.06 -17.55
C ILE A 465 0.57 -26.74 -16.34
N ASP A 466 1.79 -27.21 -16.50
CA ASP A 466 2.66 -27.68 -15.42
C ASP A 466 4.08 -27.26 -15.79
N THR A 467 4.68 -26.42 -14.95
CA THR A 467 5.97 -25.78 -15.27
C THR A 467 7.19 -26.56 -14.78
N ASN A 468 7.04 -27.48 -13.83
CA ASN A 468 8.17 -28.21 -13.25
C ASN A 468 8.03 -29.74 -13.35
N ALA A 469 6.86 -30.27 -13.73
CA ALA A 469 6.59 -31.68 -13.96
C ALA A 469 6.93 -32.60 -12.79
N CYS A 470 7.00 -32.04 -11.58
CA CYS A 470 7.62 -32.71 -10.43
C CYS A 470 6.72 -32.72 -9.19
N ALA A 471 6.16 -31.57 -8.81
CA ALA A 471 5.34 -31.48 -7.61
C ALA A 471 3.97 -30.90 -7.99
N GLY A 472 2.90 -31.54 -7.52
CA GLY A 472 1.53 -31.04 -7.59
C GLY A 472 0.44 -32.09 -7.61
N LEU A 473 -0.75 -31.71 -8.07
CA LEU A 473 -1.90 -32.62 -8.12
C LEU A 473 -1.78 -33.63 -9.26
N HIS A 474 -0.83 -33.40 -10.18
CA HIS A 474 -0.56 -34.24 -11.33
C HIS A 474 0.92 -34.64 -11.39
N ASP A 475 1.21 -35.87 -10.98
CA ASP A 475 2.56 -36.42 -11.08
C ASP A 475 2.69 -37.26 -12.36
N THR A 476 3.48 -36.77 -13.32
CA THR A 476 3.76 -37.49 -14.59
C THR A 476 4.91 -38.49 -14.50
N THR A 477 5.58 -38.61 -13.34
CA THR A 477 6.71 -39.52 -13.19
C THR A 477 6.29 -40.99 -13.06
N GLN A 478 4.99 -41.26 -12.90
CA GLN A 478 4.43 -42.61 -13.05
C GLN A 478 4.03 -42.89 -14.51
N ALA A 479 4.54 -43.99 -15.06
CA ALA A 479 4.63 -44.33 -16.49
C ALA A 479 3.32 -44.56 -17.27
N THR A 480 2.18 -44.04 -16.79
CA THR A 480 0.89 -44.15 -17.50
C THR A 480 0.10 -42.86 -17.36
N VAL A 481 0.26 -41.92 -18.31
CA VAL A 481 -0.66 -40.79 -18.46
C VAL A 481 -1.06 -40.64 -19.93
N ASN A 482 -2.34 -40.94 -20.20
CA ASN A 482 -3.05 -40.55 -21.41
C ASN A 482 -3.72 -39.19 -21.16
N ASN A 483 -3.70 -38.30 -22.15
CA ASN A 483 -4.26 -36.94 -22.12
C ASN A 483 -5.81 -36.90 -22.07
N GLY A 484 -6.41 -37.36 -20.98
CA GLY A 484 -7.85 -37.24 -20.67
C GLY A 484 -8.06 -37.58 -19.19
N PHE A 485 -9.05 -36.95 -18.52
CA PHE A 485 -9.35 -37.11 -17.09
C PHE A 485 -8.96 -38.49 -16.54
N VAL A 486 -7.85 -38.57 -15.82
CA VAL A 486 -7.33 -39.83 -15.24
C VAL A 486 -7.87 -39.97 -13.83
N ASP A 487 -8.11 -41.20 -13.38
CA ASP A 487 -8.35 -41.51 -11.96
C ASP A 487 -7.28 -40.83 -11.12
N LEU A 488 -7.72 -40.01 -10.15
CA LEU A 488 -6.81 -39.30 -9.27
C LEU A 488 -5.97 -40.32 -8.48
N PRO A 489 -4.64 -40.17 -8.39
CA PRO A 489 -3.81 -40.99 -7.51
C PRO A 489 -4.11 -40.71 -6.03
N MET A 490 -4.99 -39.75 -5.73
CA MET A 490 -5.41 -39.35 -4.39
C MET A 490 -6.92 -39.05 -4.34
N THR A 491 -7.53 -39.14 -3.17
CA THR A 491 -8.90 -38.67 -2.93
C THR A 491 -8.85 -37.47 -2.00
N ILE A 492 -9.40 -36.34 -2.40
CA ILE A 492 -9.54 -35.16 -1.54
C ILE A 492 -10.98 -35.09 -1.02
N THR A 493 -11.16 -35.16 0.29
CA THR A 493 -12.48 -35.10 0.94
C THR A 493 -12.56 -33.91 1.89
N LEU A 494 -13.55 -33.04 1.68
CA LEU A 494 -13.76 -31.85 2.51
C LEU A 494 -14.45 -32.20 3.84
N SER A 495 -13.92 -31.73 4.96
CA SER A 495 -14.51 -31.94 6.29
C SER A 495 -15.85 -31.23 6.44
N SER A 496 -16.66 -31.68 7.41
CA SER A 496 -17.98 -31.13 7.67
C SER A 496 -17.99 -29.62 7.95
N ASP A 497 -16.96 -29.12 8.64
CA ASP A 497 -16.77 -27.69 8.98
C ASP A 497 -16.29 -26.82 7.81
N GLY A 498 -15.91 -27.45 6.69
CA GLY A 498 -15.39 -26.78 5.51
C GLY A 498 -14.01 -26.16 5.69
N GLN A 499 -13.31 -26.36 6.82
CA GLN A 499 -12.02 -25.73 7.13
C GLN A 499 -10.81 -26.62 6.84
N THR A 500 -11.02 -27.93 6.72
CA THR A 500 -9.96 -28.90 6.41
C THR A 500 -10.37 -29.82 5.28
N ALA A 501 -9.40 -30.43 4.60
CA ALA A 501 -9.67 -31.52 3.67
C ALA A 501 -8.63 -32.61 3.85
N SER A 502 -9.06 -33.88 3.88
CA SER A 502 -8.14 -35.02 3.91
C SER A 502 -7.73 -35.39 2.49
N VAL A 503 -6.43 -35.57 2.25
CA VAL A 503 -5.87 -36.06 1.00
C VAL A 503 -5.38 -37.48 1.25
N THR A 504 -6.04 -38.47 0.63
CA THR A 504 -5.67 -39.89 0.78
C THR A 504 -5.04 -40.39 -0.50
N TYR A 505 -3.76 -40.76 -0.46
CA TYR A 505 -3.03 -41.29 -1.62
C TYR A 505 -3.41 -42.76 -1.85
N ARG A 506 -3.95 -43.09 -3.02
CA ARG A 506 -4.46 -44.43 -3.35
C ARG A 506 -3.36 -45.49 -3.43
N VAL A 507 -2.14 -45.09 -3.78
CA VAL A 507 -1.00 -46.01 -3.98
C VAL A 507 -0.32 -46.35 -2.66
N THR A 508 -0.08 -45.35 -1.81
CA THR A 508 0.65 -45.55 -0.53
C THR A 508 -0.28 -45.74 0.66
N GLY A 509 -1.53 -45.25 0.58
CA GLY A 509 -2.46 -45.20 1.70
C GLY A 509 -2.21 -44.04 2.66
N ASP A 510 -1.20 -43.19 2.39
CA ASP A 510 -0.87 -42.05 3.23
C ASP A 510 -2.01 -41.03 3.25
N VAL A 511 -2.14 -40.32 4.38
CA VAL A 511 -3.16 -39.31 4.58
C VAL A 511 -2.52 -38.00 5.01
N ASP A 512 -2.67 -36.99 4.15
CA ASP A 512 -2.33 -35.61 4.46
C ASP A 512 -3.57 -34.79 4.78
N THR A 513 -3.36 -33.65 5.45
CA THR A 513 -4.43 -32.70 5.76
C THR A 513 -4.14 -31.37 5.11
N LEU A 514 -5.06 -30.91 4.27
CA LEU A 514 -5.12 -29.53 3.82
C LEU A 514 -5.88 -28.69 4.84
N VAL A 515 -5.32 -27.53 5.18
CA VAL A 515 -5.97 -26.50 5.97
C VAL A 515 -6.34 -25.33 5.06
N ARG A 516 -7.56 -24.84 5.21
CA ARG A 516 -8.02 -23.67 4.48
C ARG A 516 -7.26 -22.44 4.99
N LEU A 517 -6.66 -21.71 4.07
CA LEU A 517 -6.02 -20.43 4.39
C LEU A 517 -7.14 -19.41 4.61
N SER A 518 -7.32 -18.99 5.86
CA SER A 518 -8.27 -17.92 6.19
C SER A 518 -7.84 -16.61 5.54
N LYS A 519 -8.83 -15.79 5.15
CA LYS A 519 -8.61 -14.43 4.63
C LYS A 519 -7.82 -13.56 5.59
#